data_AF-A0A917AJF0-F1
#
_entry.id   AF-A0A917AJF0-F1
#
_cell.length_a   1.000
_cell.length_b   1.000
_cell.length_c   1.000
_cell.angle_alpha   90.00
_cell.angle_beta   90.00
_cell.angle_gamma   90.00
#
_symmetry.space_group_name_H-M   'P 1'
#
loop_
_entity.id
_entity.type
_entity.pdbx_description
1 polymer ?
#
loop_
_entity_poly.entity_id
_entity_poly.type
_entity_poly.pdbx_seq_one_letter_code
_entity_poly.pdbx_strand_id
1 'polypeptide(L)'
;MSTKSLRRAQLVSPFGVGALCEIDGQSFFVKGTHRWPKGKNLKEVKLQSLTGKLHGVSRLMRPEYAVSVTRFPRWHFCPGCRGMVQWTSQDDRHDDDKPLPVPRCKNTSCKNRALVPMRFVAVCDNGHVDEIDWYYWAHRGAQQARTGSCSRAEAKLTFKVTGRSGGDFKSMHVACSCGAKNSLEGISERPLLQGCKGYQPGEGNSGCTGEDGRPSKMWMEPRGSSALHYPSVISALDIAQASMGSALATKLAHDTVFENWVNLATRQVKSGQLAIEQLESFYKANLQDIADEHDAELDDIWAIFLERVAPGDDDTTASGGLIQEFDQRDVMADEFPVLGSMRGFQGANLTTVAHTPPSHFALDSLLERVVQVERLREVRVFRGFQRRDVGSENSLIPPDLGTGAADWLPAIEVSGEGIFLQFKNEAIASWLDDNGPSIDEFTASQLRAAEEADLPRRMGFNANPAFIMLHTFAHMLINQLSFDCGYSSTSLRERVYCGPESNLYCGILIYTADSDSEGSMGGLVEMGGPERIAEVIYRSVAKSEWCSGDPVCRELESQGIGNMNRAACHACSLVAETSCTYSNILLNRVLVSGRGSKNGRGVAEPFGFFHKVIEGH
;
A
#
# COMPACT_ATOMS: atom_id res chain seq x y z
N MET A 1 22.70 -11.62 -22.79
CA MET A 1 22.87 -11.69 -21.32
C MET A 1 21.53 -11.33 -20.73
N SER A 2 20.99 -12.12 -19.79
CA SER A 2 19.84 -11.67 -19.00
C SER A 2 20.29 -10.46 -18.21
N THR A 3 19.83 -9.26 -18.58
CA THR A 3 19.98 -8.08 -17.74
C THR A 3 19.05 -8.26 -16.55
N LYS A 4 19.62 -8.40 -15.34
CA LYS A 4 18.86 -8.46 -14.09
C LYS A 4 18.14 -7.12 -13.89
N SER A 5 16.91 -7.01 -14.35
CA SER A 5 16.11 -5.79 -14.30
C SER A 5 14.92 -5.95 -13.36
N LEU A 6 14.59 -4.87 -12.64
CA LEU A 6 13.35 -4.70 -11.91
C LEU A 6 12.60 -3.50 -12.52
N ARG A 7 11.27 -3.54 -12.51
CA ARG A 7 10.49 -2.36 -12.90
C ARG A 7 10.63 -1.28 -11.85
N ARG A 8 10.66 -0.01 -12.26
CA ARG A 8 10.82 1.10 -11.30
C ARG A 8 9.69 1.11 -10.27
N ALA A 9 8.45 0.79 -10.68
CA ALA A 9 7.31 0.69 -9.78
C ALA A 9 7.52 -0.32 -8.63
N GLN A 10 8.24 -1.41 -8.91
CA GLN A 10 8.54 -2.43 -7.92
C GLN A 10 9.49 -1.94 -6.82
N LEU A 11 10.21 -0.83 -7.01
CA LEU A 11 11.09 -0.22 -6.00
C LEU A 11 10.34 0.58 -4.93
N VAL A 12 9.03 0.76 -5.07
CA VAL A 12 8.16 1.33 -4.04
C VAL A 12 7.32 0.24 -3.40
N SER A 13 6.77 -0.68 -4.20
CA SER A 13 6.13 -1.90 -3.73
C SER A 13 6.11 -2.96 -4.85
N PRO A 14 6.45 -4.24 -4.59
CA PRO A 14 6.75 -4.83 -3.28
C PRO A 14 8.26 -4.86 -2.92
N PHE A 15 9.15 -4.50 -3.84
CA PHE A 15 10.61 -4.65 -3.70
C PHE A 15 11.31 -3.34 -3.36
N GLY A 16 10.72 -2.55 -2.45
CA GLY A 16 11.33 -1.32 -1.94
C GLY A 16 12.53 -1.55 -1.05
N VAL A 17 13.06 -0.47 -0.45
CA VAL A 17 14.15 -0.58 0.53
C VAL A 17 13.76 -1.54 1.65
N GLY A 18 14.69 -2.42 2.03
CA GLY A 18 14.45 -3.42 3.06
C GLY A 18 13.73 -4.67 2.57
N ALA A 19 13.23 -4.71 1.34
CA ALA A 19 12.56 -5.88 0.80
C ALA A 19 13.57 -6.94 0.30
N LEU A 20 13.10 -8.18 0.21
CA LEU A 20 13.77 -9.24 -0.54
C LEU A 20 13.20 -9.29 -1.95
N CYS A 21 14.07 -9.25 -2.95
CA CYS A 21 13.71 -9.41 -4.35
C CYS A 21 14.38 -10.66 -4.94
N GLU A 22 13.62 -11.37 -5.77
CA GLU A 22 14.10 -12.55 -6.48
C GLU A 22 14.35 -12.21 -7.94
N ILE A 23 15.57 -12.44 -8.43
CA ILE A 23 15.95 -12.19 -9.82
C ILE A 23 16.77 -13.38 -10.32
N ASP A 24 16.33 -14.00 -11.41
CA ASP A 24 16.99 -15.16 -12.05
C ASP A 24 17.30 -16.30 -11.06
N GLY A 25 16.36 -16.60 -10.16
CA GLY A 25 16.48 -17.65 -9.14
C GLY A 25 17.49 -17.34 -8.01
N GLN A 26 17.94 -16.08 -7.91
CA GLN A 26 18.76 -15.58 -6.81
C GLN A 26 17.96 -14.61 -5.94
N SER A 27 18.37 -14.47 -4.67
CA SER A 27 17.70 -13.63 -3.68
C SER A 27 18.60 -12.47 -3.25
N PHE A 28 18.04 -11.27 -3.24
CA PHE A 28 18.75 -10.03 -2.92
C PHE A 28 17.94 -9.17 -1.96
N PHE A 29 18.63 -8.52 -1.03
CA PHE A 29 18.08 -7.48 -0.16
C PHE A 29 18.37 -6.10 -0.75
N VAL A 30 17.34 -5.26 -0.83
CA VAL A 30 17.46 -3.87 -1.31
C VAL A 30 17.98 -2.99 -0.18
N LYS A 31 19.17 -2.41 -0.37
CA LYS A 31 19.85 -1.61 0.68
C LYS A 31 19.17 -0.26 0.91
N GLY A 32 19.50 0.35 2.05
CA GLY A 32 19.08 1.70 2.41
C GLY A 32 19.42 2.75 1.35
N THR A 33 18.61 3.81 1.29
CA THR A 33 18.78 4.90 0.31
C THR A 33 20.15 5.58 0.40
N HIS A 34 20.77 5.64 1.58
CA HIS A 34 22.12 6.18 1.76
C HIS A 34 23.20 5.40 0.98
N ARG A 35 22.94 4.14 0.60
CA ARG A 35 23.82 3.30 -0.23
C ARG A 35 23.52 3.40 -1.73
N TRP A 36 22.44 4.07 -2.13
CA TRP A 36 22.08 4.15 -3.55
C TRP A 36 23.10 5.00 -4.32
N PRO A 37 23.36 4.68 -5.61
CA PRO A 37 24.25 5.50 -6.43
C PRO A 37 23.71 6.93 -6.52
N LYS A 38 24.55 7.92 -6.21
CA LYS A 38 24.20 9.36 -6.19
C LYS A 38 24.49 10.03 -7.54
N GLY A 39 24.23 11.33 -7.65
CA GLY A 39 24.50 12.12 -8.85
C GLY A 39 23.48 11.85 -9.95
N LYS A 40 23.93 11.55 -11.17
CA LYS A 40 23.05 11.35 -12.35
C LYS A 40 22.04 10.21 -12.19
N ASN A 41 22.26 9.29 -11.24
CA ASN A 41 21.35 8.19 -10.96
C ASN A 41 20.13 8.59 -10.13
N LEU A 42 20.14 9.74 -9.44
CA LEU A 42 19.00 10.21 -8.66
C LEU A 42 18.43 11.47 -9.31
N LYS A 43 17.20 11.37 -9.82
CA LYS A 43 16.47 12.50 -10.38
C LYS A 43 15.40 12.96 -9.39
N GLU A 44 15.22 14.27 -9.30
CA GLU A 44 14.18 14.85 -8.47
C GLU A 44 12.81 14.67 -9.13
N VAL A 45 11.81 14.30 -8.33
CA VAL A 45 10.41 14.21 -8.73
C VAL A 45 9.69 15.39 -8.09
N LYS A 46 9.14 16.27 -8.92
CA LYS A 46 8.42 17.45 -8.42
C LYS A 46 6.94 17.15 -8.30
N LEU A 47 6.39 17.40 -7.10
CA LEU A 47 4.95 17.46 -6.84
C LEU A 47 4.70 18.28 -5.57
N GLN A 48 4.41 19.57 -5.74
CA GLN A 48 4.29 20.50 -4.61
C GLN A 48 3.12 20.16 -3.66
N SER A 49 1.99 19.70 -4.21
CA SER A 49 0.81 19.27 -3.44
C SER A 49 1.11 18.14 -2.44
N LEU A 50 2.16 17.36 -2.71
CA LEU A 50 2.60 16.27 -1.83
C LEU A 50 3.79 16.66 -0.95
N THR A 51 4.83 17.29 -1.52
CA THR A 51 6.03 17.66 -0.76
C THR A 51 5.72 18.62 0.38
N GLY A 52 4.78 19.55 0.20
CA GLY A 52 4.39 20.50 1.26
C GLY A 52 3.70 19.85 2.45
N LYS A 53 3.03 18.70 2.25
CA LYS A 53 2.35 17.95 3.32
C LYS A 53 3.29 16.97 4.05
N LEU A 54 4.50 16.71 3.52
CA LEU A 54 5.47 15.80 4.11
C LEU A 54 6.45 16.51 5.03
N HIS A 55 6.15 16.52 6.32
CA HIS A 55 7.01 17.13 7.34
C HIS A 55 8.42 16.51 7.33
N GLY A 56 9.45 17.36 7.32
CA GLY A 56 10.85 16.93 7.34
C GLY A 56 11.40 16.40 6.01
N VAL A 57 10.60 16.45 4.93
CA VAL A 57 11.00 16.00 3.59
C VAL A 57 11.07 17.20 2.65
N SER A 58 12.27 17.57 2.22
CA SER A 58 12.49 18.68 1.29
C SER A 58 12.36 18.23 -0.16
N ARG A 59 12.65 16.96 -0.46
CA ARG A 59 12.81 16.45 -1.83
C ARG A 59 12.28 15.04 -2.01
N LEU A 60 11.75 14.76 -3.19
CA LEU A 60 11.39 13.41 -3.63
C LEU A 60 12.36 12.99 -4.74
N MET A 61 12.97 11.81 -4.63
CA MET A 61 13.99 11.38 -5.59
C MET A 61 13.66 10.00 -6.18
N ARG A 62 13.86 9.85 -7.48
CA ARG A 62 13.71 8.58 -8.19
C ARG A 62 15.04 8.04 -8.72
N PRO A 63 15.29 6.73 -8.61
CA PRO A 63 16.44 6.10 -9.25
C PRO A 63 16.24 6.01 -10.77
N GLU A 64 17.28 6.38 -11.52
CA GLU A 64 17.26 6.42 -12.99
C GLU A 64 17.78 5.12 -13.61
N TYR A 65 18.91 4.60 -13.12
CA TYR A 65 19.63 3.48 -13.77
C TYR A 65 19.77 2.25 -12.87
N ALA A 66 20.07 2.45 -11.58
CA ALA A 66 20.38 1.34 -10.68
C ALA A 66 20.06 1.66 -9.21
N VAL A 67 19.82 0.60 -8.44
CA VAL A 67 19.76 0.62 -6.96
C VAL A 67 20.78 -0.35 -6.39
N SER A 68 21.20 -0.11 -5.15
CA SER A 68 22.17 -0.96 -4.46
C SER A 68 21.48 -2.14 -3.79
N VAL A 69 21.94 -3.35 -4.08
CA VAL A 69 21.46 -4.59 -3.45
C VAL A 69 22.60 -5.39 -2.81
N THR A 70 22.27 -6.35 -1.95
CA THR A 70 23.22 -7.37 -1.45
C THR A 70 22.58 -8.74 -1.49
N ARG A 71 23.37 -9.80 -1.69
CA ARG A 71 22.88 -11.16 -1.58
C ARG A 71 22.40 -11.46 -0.16
N PHE A 72 21.17 -11.92 -0.05
CA PHE A 72 20.59 -12.38 1.20
C PHE A 72 19.41 -13.33 0.93
N PRO A 73 19.30 -14.46 1.65
CA PRO A 73 20.25 -14.97 2.63
C PRO A 73 21.58 -15.39 2.00
N ARG A 74 22.63 -15.45 2.81
CA ARG A 74 23.97 -15.92 2.41
C ARG A 74 24.08 -17.43 2.52
N TRP A 75 23.35 -18.06 3.43
CA TRP A 75 23.20 -19.50 3.47
C TRP A 75 22.41 -20.01 2.28
N HIS A 76 23.01 -20.97 1.58
CA HIS A 76 22.41 -21.71 0.49
C HIS A 76 22.55 -23.21 0.74
N PHE A 77 21.80 -24.04 0.04
CA PHE A 77 21.98 -25.48 0.01
C PHE A 77 22.02 -26.03 -1.42
N CYS A 78 22.76 -27.12 -1.63
CA CYS A 78 22.80 -27.81 -2.91
C CYS A 78 21.60 -28.78 -3.03
N PRO A 79 20.77 -28.70 -4.09
CA PRO A 79 19.66 -29.64 -4.27
C PRO A 79 20.12 -31.07 -4.60
N GLY A 80 21.38 -31.27 -4.99
CA GLY A 80 22.00 -32.58 -5.20
C GLY A 80 22.49 -33.22 -3.90
N CYS A 81 23.64 -32.75 -3.39
CA CYS A 81 24.28 -33.34 -2.20
C CYS A 81 23.67 -32.88 -0.86
N ARG A 82 22.72 -31.92 -0.87
CA ARG A 82 22.12 -31.32 0.33
C ARG A 82 23.08 -30.54 1.23
N GLY A 83 24.35 -30.41 0.86
CA GLY A 83 25.33 -29.60 1.57
C GLY A 83 24.91 -28.12 1.63
N MET A 84 25.01 -27.53 2.81
CA MET A 84 24.81 -26.10 3.03
C MET A 84 26.13 -25.36 2.89
N VAL A 85 26.07 -24.18 2.29
CA VAL A 85 27.22 -23.31 2.04
C VAL A 85 26.82 -21.89 2.39
N GLN A 86 27.62 -21.23 3.22
CA GLN A 86 27.48 -19.79 3.45
C GLN A 86 28.29 -19.05 2.38
N TRP A 87 27.60 -18.35 1.48
CA TRP A 87 28.20 -17.57 0.41
C TRP A 87 28.64 -16.21 0.96
N THR A 88 29.93 -15.88 0.82
CA THR A 88 30.48 -14.67 1.43
C THR A 88 30.53 -13.50 0.46
N SER A 89 30.75 -12.28 0.98
CA SER A 89 31.01 -11.10 0.14
C SER A 89 32.25 -11.29 -0.75
N GLN A 90 33.18 -12.14 -0.33
CA GLN A 90 34.40 -12.44 -1.07
C GLN A 90 34.12 -13.34 -2.27
N ASP A 91 33.18 -14.28 -2.14
CA ASP A 91 32.70 -15.11 -3.24
C ASP A 91 31.87 -14.29 -4.26
N ASP A 92 31.27 -13.18 -3.84
CA ASP A 92 30.54 -12.23 -4.69
C ASP A 92 31.45 -11.20 -5.40
N ARG A 93 32.78 -11.20 -5.15
CA ARG A 93 33.70 -10.29 -5.86
C ARG A 93 33.69 -10.59 -7.37
N HIS A 94 33.48 -9.54 -8.16
CA HIS A 94 33.45 -9.57 -9.62
C HIS A 94 34.00 -8.25 -10.16
N ASP A 95 34.40 -8.24 -11.43
CA ASP A 95 34.71 -7.01 -12.16
C ASP A 95 33.41 -6.22 -12.34
N ASP A 96 33.43 -4.89 -12.20
CA ASP A 96 32.22 -4.04 -12.25
C ASP A 96 31.37 -4.25 -13.53
N ASP A 97 32.01 -4.61 -14.65
CA ASP A 97 31.34 -4.86 -15.93
C ASP A 97 30.72 -6.27 -16.06
N LYS A 98 30.88 -7.14 -15.05
CA LYS A 98 30.38 -8.52 -15.08
C LYS A 98 29.18 -8.69 -14.16
N PRO A 99 28.23 -9.58 -14.48
CA PRO A 99 27.14 -9.89 -13.56
C PRO A 99 27.67 -10.58 -12.31
N LEU A 100 27.01 -10.31 -11.17
CA LEU A 100 27.27 -10.98 -9.91
C LEU A 100 27.23 -12.52 -10.10
N PRO A 101 28.24 -13.26 -9.60
CA PRO A 101 28.36 -14.70 -9.81
C PRO A 101 27.17 -15.46 -9.21
N VAL A 102 26.76 -16.53 -9.88
CA VAL A 102 25.72 -17.44 -9.36
C VAL A 102 26.36 -18.40 -8.36
N PRO A 103 25.83 -18.53 -7.12
CA PRO A 103 26.32 -19.50 -6.15
C PRO A 103 26.26 -20.93 -6.68
N ARG A 104 27.41 -21.63 -6.69
CA ARG A 104 27.52 -23.01 -7.23
C ARG A 104 28.16 -23.97 -6.24
N CYS A 105 27.70 -25.22 -6.29
CA CYS A 105 28.20 -26.28 -5.43
C CYS A 105 29.63 -26.69 -5.85
N LYS A 106 30.58 -26.58 -4.92
CA LYS A 106 31.99 -26.98 -5.12
C LYS A 106 32.21 -28.51 -5.06
N ASN A 107 31.19 -29.30 -4.72
CA ASN A 107 31.31 -30.76 -4.73
C ASN A 107 31.32 -31.29 -6.18
N THR A 108 32.39 -32.00 -6.54
CA THR A 108 32.60 -32.55 -7.89
C THR A 108 31.44 -33.41 -8.37
N SER A 109 30.81 -34.20 -7.48
CA SER A 109 29.67 -35.05 -7.83
C SER A 109 28.43 -34.25 -8.26
N CYS A 110 28.35 -32.99 -7.87
CA CYS A 110 27.24 -32.09 -8.19
C CYS A 110 27.45 -31.31 -9.49
N LYS A 111 28.56 -31.50 -10.20
CA LYS A 111 28.83 -30.87 -11.51
C LYS A 111 28.54 -29.35 -11.53
N ASN A 112 29.02 -28.61 -10.53
CA ASN A 112 28.80 -27.15 -10.39
C ASN A 112 27.33 -26.72 -10.40
N ARG A 113 26.42 -27.56 -9.89
CA ARG A 113 24.98 -27.25 -9.76
C ARG A 113 24.76 -25.95 -8.98
N ALA A 114 23.83 -25.13 -9.46
CA ALA A 114 23.42 -23.90 -8.78
C ALA A 114 22.89 -24.22 -7.37
N LEU A 115 23.28 -23.41 -6.40
CA LEU A 115 22.80 -23.51 -5.03
C LEU A 115 21.48 -22.75 -4.89
N VAL A 116 20.63 -23.22 -3.97
CA VAL A 116 19.34 -22.62 -3.67
C VAL A 116 19.47 -21.84 -2.35
N PRO A 117 19.03 -20.57 -2.26
CA PRO A 117 19.07 -19.83 -1.01
C PRO A 117 18.24 -20.54 0.08
N MET A 118 18.66 -20.42 1.34
CA MET A 118 17.89 -20.95 2.45
C MET A 118 16.50 -20.31 2.50
N ARG A 119 15.50 -21.13 2.85
CA ARG A 119 14.08 -20.75 2.73
C ARG A 119 13.57 -19.85 3.85
N PHE A 120 14.27 -19.85 4.98
CA PHE A 120 13.83 -19.23 6.21
C PHE A 120 14.90 -18.26 6.71
N VAL A 121 14.43 -17.13 7.22
CA VAL A 121 15.25 -16.05 7.78
C VAL A 121 14.78 -15.75 9.20
N ALA A 122 15.60 -15.04 9.96
CA ALA A 122 15.30 -14.61 11.31
C ALA A 122 14.93 -13.12 11.28
N VAL A 123 13.88 -12.71 11.98
CA VAL A 123 13.44 -11.30 12.06
C VAL A 123 13.03 -10.92 13.47
N CYS A 124 13.28 -9.68 13.90
CA CYS A 124 12.73 -9.17 15.16
C CYS A 124 11.56 -8.22 14.93
N ASP A 125 10.84 -7.92 16.01
CA ASP A 125 9.68 -7.03 15.98
C ASP A 125 10.10 -5.55 15.72
N ASN A 126 11.35 -5.18 16.02
CA ASN A 126 11.96 -3.91 15.59
C ASN A 126 12.38 -3.88 14.10
N GLY A 127 11.95 -4.88 13.31
CA GLY A 127 12.13 -5.04 11.86
C GLY A 127 13.55 -5.21 11.30
N HIS A 128 14.51 -5.63 12.12
CA HIS A 128 15.78 -6.21 11.67
C HIS A 128 15.57 -7.59 11.03
N VAL A 129 16.39 -7.92 10.03
CA VAL A 129 16.40 -9.25 9.39
C VAL A 129 17.80 -9.83 9.33
N ASP A 130 17.94 -11.07 9.77
CA ASP A 130 19.20 -11.80 9.86
C ASP A 130 19.02 -13.26 9.40
N GLU A 131 20.11 -13.99 9.30
CA GLU A 131 20.10 -15.42 9.03
C GLU A 131 19.77 -16.20 10.32
N ILE A 132 19.07 -17.32 10.18
CA ILE A 132 18.95 -18.28 11.29
C ILE A 132 20.33 -18.87 11.57
N ASP A 133 20.71 -18.97 12.84
CA ASP A 133 21.93 -19.63 13.27
C ASP A 133 21.80 -21.16 13.06
N TRP A 134 21.99 -21.60 11.82
CA TRP A 134 21.82 -23.00 11.41
C TRP A 134 22.78 -23.94 12.12
N TYR A 135 23.97 -23.46 12.48
CA TYR A 135 24.90 -24.22 13.30
C TYR A 135 24.29 -24.50 14.67
N TYR A 136 23.85 -23.44 15.36
CA TYR A 136 23.26 -23.57 16.68
C TYR A 136 21.98 -24.44 16.62
N TRP A 137 21.14 -24.24 15.61
CA TRP A 137 19.91 -25.01 15.43
C TRP A 137 20.17 -26.53 15.33
N ALA A 138 21.14 -26.92 14.49
CA ALA A 138 21.50 -28.33 14.29
C ALA A 138 22.07 -28.99 15.56
N HIS A 139 22.69 -28.19 16.43
CA HIS A 139 23.37 -28.64 17.65
C HIS A 139 22.51 -28.48 18.91
N ARG A 140 21.31 -27.90 18.81
CA ARG A 140 20.40 -27.70 19.94
C ARG A 140 20.06 -29.05 20.57
N GLY A 141 20.40 -29.21 21.85
CA GLY A 141 20.15 -30.44 22.60
C GLY A 141 21.13 -31.59 22.30
N ALA A 142 22.10 -31.41 21.39
CA ALA A 142 23.07 -32.45 21.02
C ALA A 142 24.24 -32.52 22.01
N GLN A 143 24.74 -33.74 22.28
CA GLN A 143 25.89 -33.95 23.17
C GLN A 143 27.17 -33.31 22.62
N GLN A 144 27.33 -33.27 21.29
CA GLN A 144 28.47 -32.63 20.63
C GLN A 144 28.57 -31.14 20.96
N ALA A 145 27.42 -30.47 21.12
CA ALA A 145 27.34 -29.07 21.53
C ALA A 145 27.77 -28.90 23.00
N ARG A 146 27.36 -29.84 23.87
CA ARG A 146 27.65 -29.80 25.32
C ARG A 146 29.11 -30.08 25.64
N THR A 147 29.77 -30.88 24.80
CA THR A 147 31.17 -31.30 24.97
C THR A 147 32.16 -30.40 24.23
N GLY A 148 31.69 -29.48 23.39
CA GLY A 148 32.56 -28.64 22.54
C GLY A 148 33.32 -29.43 21.46
N SER A 149 32.91 -30.66 21.16
CA SER A 149 33.60 -31.57 20.23
C SER A 149 33.40 -31.23 18.74
N CYS A 150 32.64 -30.19 18.44
CA CYS A 150 32.42 -29.67 17.09
C CYS A 150 32.52 -28.14 17.18
N SER A 151 33.39 -27.53 16.35
CA SER A 151 33.50 -26.08 16.25
C SER A 151 32.69 -25.54 15.07
N ARG A 152 32.29 -24.26 15.13
CA ARG A 152 31.61 -23.57 14.00
C ARG A 152 32.45 -23.60 12.72
N ALA A 153 33.78 -23.51 12.85
CA ALA A 153 34.70 -23.47 11.71
C ALA A 153 34.78 -24.81 10.97
N GLU A 154 34.61 -25.92 11.68
CA GLU A 154 34.72 -27.28 11.12
C GLU A 154 33.37 -27.89 10.72
N ALA A 155 32.26 -27.27 11.15
CA ALA A 155 30.92 -27.78 10.93
C ALA A 155 30.54 -27.76 9.45
N LYS A 156 30.24 -28.95 8.90
CA LYS A 156 29.67 -29.10 7.56
C LYS A 156 28.20 -29.44 7.69
N LEU A 157 27.35 -28.46 7.40
CA LEU A 157 25.89 -28.59 7.54
C LEU A 157 25.25 -29.14 6.25
N THR A 158 24.11 -29.81 6.42
CA THR A 158 23.27 -30.31 5.33
C THR A 158 21.80 -30.02 5.63
N PHE A 159 21.04 -29.64 4.60
CA PHE A 159 19.59 -29.41 4.69
C PHE A 159 18.85 -30.52 3.95
N LYS A 160 18.16 -31.38 4.70
CA LYS A 160 17.48 -32.59 4.19
C LYS A 160 15.98 -32.47 4.37
N VAL A 161 15.23 -32.97 3.39
CA VAL A 161 13.76 -33.05 3.46
C VAL A 161 13.37 -34.51 3.32
N THR A 162 12.76 -35.08 4.34
CA THR A 162 12.38 -36.50 4.45
C THR A 162 10.87 -36.64 4.34
N GLY A 163 10.33 -36.75 3.13
CA GLY A 163 8.89 -36.89 2.89
C GLY A 163 8.53 -36.56 1.43
N ARG A 164 7.39 -37.08 0.93
CA ARG A 164 6.95 -36.85 -0.46
C ARG A 164 6.52 -35.41 -0.72
N SER A 165 6.01 -34.71 0.29
CA SER A 165 5.35 -33.40 0.13
C SER A 165 6.24 -32.19 0.49
N GLY A 166 7.33 -32.38 1.21
CA GLY A 166 8.34 -31.33 1.52
C GLY A 166 7.83 -30.01 2.12
N GLY A 167 6.60 -29.98 2.65
CA GLY A 167 5.95 -28.79 3.22
C GLY A 167 5.82 -28.80 4.74
N ASP A 168 6.06 -29.95 5.40
CA ASP A 168 6.00 -30.07 6.86
C ASP A 168 7.37 -29.81 7.49
N PHE A 169 7.44 -28.92 8.48
CA PHE A 169 8.65 -28.60 9.24
C PHE A 169 9.28 -29.83 9.91
N LYS A 170 8.47 -30.80 10.34
CA LYS A 170 8.97 -32.06 10.92
C LYS A 170 9.79 -32.89 9.93
N SER A 171 9.48 -32.77 8.64
CA SER A 171 10.20 -33.45 7.56
C SER A 171 11.52 -32.74 7.18
N MET A 172 11.70 -31.48 7.58
CA MET A 172 12.87 -30.68 7.23
C MET A 172 13.91 -30.76 8.35
N HIS A 173 15.15 -31.08 8.00
CA HIS A 173 16.22 -31.31 8.95
C HIS A 173 17.48 -30.55 8.58
N VAL A 174 18.13 -29.98 9.60
CA VAL A 174 19.52 -29.51 9.50
C VAL A 174 20.40 -30.49 10.25
N ALA A 175 21.42 -31.02 9.57
CA ALA A 175 22.34 -31.99 10.15
C ALA A 175 23.80 -31.58 9.92
N CYS A 176 24.65 -31.81 10.91
CA CYS A 176 26.08 -31.58 10.89
C CYS A 176 26.85 -32.89 10.66
N SER A 177 28.03 -32.80 10.05
CA SER A 177 28.95 -33.93 9.88
C SER A 177 29.41 -34.59 11.20
N CYS A 178 29.30 -33.91 12.34
CA CYS A 178 29.60 -34.49 13.67
C CYS A 178 28.50 -35.44 14.21
N GLY A 179 27.39 -35.58 13.49
CA GLY A 179 26.24 -36.41 13.87
C GLY A 179 25.11 -35.63 14.55
N ALA A 180 25.33 -34.37 14.97
CA ALA A 180 24.27 -33.52 15.48
C ALA A 180 23.22 -33.23 14.38
N LYS A 181 21.94 -33.30 14.72
CA LYS A 181 20.84 -33.03 13.80
C LYS A 181 19.62 -32.54 14.56
N ASN A 182 18.82 -31.71 13.90
CA ASN A 182 17.53 -31.27 14.42
C ASN A 182 16.51 -31.09 13.29
N SER A 183 15.24 -31.38 13.56
CA SER A 183 14.15 -31.04 12.64
C SER A 183 13.81 -29.55 12.75
N LEU A 184 12.97 -29.02 11.86
CA LEU A 184 12.42 -27.66 11.99
C LEU A 184 11.10 -27.64 12.80
N GLU A 185 10.70 -28.76 13.40
CA GLU A 185 9.45 -28.86 14.18
C GLU A 185 9.40 -27.79 15.28
N GLY A 186 8.28 -27.06 15.34
CA GLY A 186 8.07 -25.97 16.29
C GLY A 186 8.93 -24.72 16.09
N ILE A 187 9.68 -24.58 14.97
CA ILE A 187 10.55 -23.41 14.74
C ILE A 187 9.77 -22.08 14.62
N SER A 188 8.50 -22.14 14.18
CA SER A 188 7.60 -20.97 14.08
C SER A 188 6.80 -20.71 15.36
N GLU A 189 6.73 -21.67 16.28
CA GLU A 189 5.85 -21.59 17.46
C GLU A 189 6.45 -20.76 18.60
N ARG A 190 7.77 -20.54 18.58
CA ARG A 190 8.49 -19.83 19.64
C ARG A 190 9.59 -18.97 19.03
N PRO A 191 10.02 -17.90 19.74
CA PRO A 191 11.21 -17.16 19.37
C PRO A 191 12.42 -18.09 19.21
N LEU A 192 13.25 -17.77 18.22
CA LEU A 192 14.57 -18.34 18.06
C LEU A 192 15.42 -18.02 19.29
N LEU A 193 16.34 -18.93 19.61
CA LEU A 193 17.25 -18.76 20.75
C LEU A 193 18.34 -17.71 20.49
N GLN A 194 18.52 -17.29 19.23
CA GLN A 194 19.37 -16.16 18.89
C GLN A 194 18.65 -14.85 19.22
N GLY A 195 19.35 -13.93 19.88
CA GLY A 195 18.89 -12.55 20.06
C GLY A 195 19.19 -11.70 18.83
N CYS A 196 18.41 -10.63 18.66
CA CYS A 196 18.63 -9.65 17.60
C CYS A 196 19.95 -8.90 17.82
N LYS A 197 20.73 -8.77 16.74
CA LYS A 197 22.00 -8.04 16.76
C LYS A 197 21.89 -6.66 16.12
N GLY A 198 20.70 -6.15 15.86
CA GLY A 198 20.53 -4.90 15.08
C GLY A 198 21.09 -5.02 13.66
N TYR A 199 21.00 -6.20 13.05
CA TYR A 199 21.55 -6.45 11.72
C TYR A 199 20.50 -6.19 10.64
N GLN A 200 20.86 -5.41 9.62
CA GLN A 200 20.19 -5.38 8.33
C GLN A 200 21.20 -5.78 7.25
N PRO A 201 20.84 -6.61 6.25
CA PRO A 201 21.77 -7.06 5.23
C PRO A 201 22.43 -5.90 4.48
N GLY A 202 23.76 -5.81 4.61
CA GLY A 202 24.55 -4.78 3.93
C GLY A 202 24.67 -3.45 4.69
N GLU A 203 24.06 -3.35 5.88
CA GLU A 203 24.14 -2.19 6.77
C GLU A 203 25.00 -2.46 8.01
N GLY A 204 25.30 -1.38 8.75
CA GLY A 204 25.98 -1.47 10.04
C GLY A 204 25.07 -2.07 11.11
N ASN A 205 25.68 -2.54 12.21
CA ASN A 205 24.94 -2.95 13.39
C ASN A 205 24.37 -1.70 14.10
N SER A 206 23.05 -1.62 14.21
CA SER A 206 22.33 -0.53 14.88
C SER A 206 22.04 -0.78 16.37
N GLY A 207 22.35 -1.97 16.88
CA GLY A 207 21.87 -2.44 18.18
C GLY A 207 20.37 -2.76 18.16
N CYS A 208 19.91 -3.64 19.05
CA CYS A 208 18.49 -3.96 19.16
C CYS A 208 18.20 -4.60 20.52
N THR A 209 17.77 -3.80 21.49
CA THR A 209 17.38 -4.26 22.83
C THR A 209 15.89 -4.11 23.05
N GLY A 210 15.28 -5.08 23.73
CA GLY A 210 13.93 -4.95 24.27
C GLY A 210 13.93 -4.12 25.55
N GLU A 211 12.74 -3.91 26.12
CA GLU A 211 12.52 -3.12 27.34
C GLU A 211 13.30 -3.64 28.55
N ASP A 212 13.57 -4.95 28.61
CA ASP A 212 14.34 -5.62 29.66
C ASP A 212 15.88 -5.45 29.50
N GLY A 213 16.31 -4.64 28.53
CA GLY A 213 17.73 -4.43 28.19
C GLY A 213 18.40 -5.62 27.50
N ARG A 214 17.67 -6.70 27.23
CA ARG A 214 18.19 -7.88 26.52
C ARG A 214 18.00 -7.72 25.01
N PRO A 215 18.81 -8.40 24.18
CA PRO A 215 18.58 -8.43 22.74
C PRO A 215 17.14 -8.83 22.39
N SER A 216 16.51 -8.09 21.48
CA SER A 216 15.13 -8.39 21.07
C SER A 216 15.00 -9.80 20.52
N LYS A 217 13.82 -10.40 20.72
CA LYS A 217 13.52 -11.75 20.24
C LYS A 217 13.55 -11.80 18.71
N MET A 218 14.07 -12.90 18.17
CA MET A 218 14.05 -13.18 16.74
C MET A 218 13.05 -14.31 16.45
N TRP A 219 12.40 -14.24 15.31
CA TRP A 219 11.37 -15.18 14.87
C TRP A 219 11.71 -15.71 13.49
N MET A 220 11.31 -16.94 13.20
CA MET A 220 11.48 -17.53 11.88
C MET A 220 10.38 -17.02 10.95
N GLU A 221 10.78 -16.51 9.79
CA GLU A 221 9.85 -16.18 8.71
C GLU A 221 10.32 -16.82 7.38
N PRO A 222 9.40 -17.36 6.55
CA PRO A 222 9.71 -17.73 5.18
C PRO A 222 10.16 -16.51 4.37
N ARG A 223 11.19 -16.68 3.52
CA ARG A 223 11.73 -15.60 2.66
C ARG A 223 10.72 -14.95 1.69
N GLY A 224 9.63 -15.66 1.38
CA GLY A 224 8.54 -15.17 0.53
C GLY A 224 7.30 -14.74 1.31
N SER A 225 7.40 -14.62 2.63
CA SER A 225 6.32 -14.15 3.50
C SER A 225 6.14 -12.63 3.36
N SER A 226 4.91 -12.16 3.22
CA SER A 226 4.58 -10.72 3.27
C SER A 226 4.90 -10.11 4.64
N ALA A 227 4.97 -10.92 5.70
CA ALA A 227 5.40 -10.49 7.04
C ALA A 227 6.83 -9.93 7.08
N LEU A 228 7.63 -10.22 6.06
CA LEU A 228 8.96 -9.64 5.94
C LEU A 228 8.91 -8.18 5.53
N HIS A 229 7.93 -7.70 4.76
CA HIS A 229 7.97 -6.32 4.27
C HIS A 229 6.57 -5.80 4.00
N TYR A 230 6.12 -4.91 4.87
CA TYR A 230 4.91 -4.13 4.68
C TYR A 230 5.31 -2.70 4.29
N PRO A 231 5.25 -2.34 2.99
CA PRO A 231 5.64 -1.01 2.55
C PRO A 231 4.61 0.04 3.00
N SER A 232 5.09 1.16 3.52
CA SER A 232 4.28 2.36 3.71
C SER A 232 4.48 3.27 2.49
N VAL A 233 3.43 3.37 1.68
CA VAL A 233 3.42 4.14 0.44
C VAL A 233 2.30 5.15 0.51
N ILE A 234 2.62 6.39 0.18
CA ILE A 234 1.64 7.45 -0.04
C ILE A 234 1.68 7.85 -1.50
N SER A 235 0.58 8.38 -2.00
CA SER A 235 0.45 8.73 -3.41
C SER A 235 -0.41 9.97 -3.60
N ALA A 236 -0.08 10.76 -4.60
CA ALA A 236 -0.85 11.92 -4.99
C ALA A 236 -0.91 12.05 -6.51
N LEU A 237 -2.07 12.47 -7.00
CA LEU A 237 -2.26 12.88 -8.38
C LEU A 237 -1.69 14.29 -8.58
N ASP A 238 -1.12 14.52 -9.76
CA ASP A 238 -0.60 15.82 -10.15
C ASP A 238 -1.72 16.75 -10.61
N ILE A 239 -2.35 17.38 -9.62
CA ILE A 239 -3.43 18.36 -9.77
C ILE A 239 -2.91 19.80 -9.81
N ALA A 240 -1.61 20.02 -10.02
CA ALA A 240 -0.94 21.32 -9.82
C ALA A 240 -1.46 22.48 -10.72
N GLN A 241 -2.30 22.19 -11.72
CA GLN A 241 -3.00 23.21 -12.52
C GLN A 241 -4.50 23.34 -12.20
N ALA A 242 -5.08 22.39 -11.45
CA ALA A 242 -6.45 22.48 -10.92
C ALA A 242 -6.46 23.30 -9.62
N SER A 243 -5.32 23.32 -8.94
CA SER A 243 -5.04 24.27 -7.88
C SER A 243 -4.73 25.66 -8.44
N MET A 244 -5.61 26.23 -9.28
CA MET A 244 -5.75 27.69 -9.28
C MET A 244 -5.87 28.16 -7.82
N GLY A 245 -6.56 27.38 -6.96
CA GLY A 245 -6.57 27.55 -5.51
C GLY A 245 -5.20 27.57 -4.80
N SER A 246 -4.17 26.81 -5.20
CA SER A 246 -2.85 26.87 -4.50
C SER A 246 -1.95 27.99 -5.03
N ALA A 247 -2.01 28.28 -6.33
CA ALA A 247 -1.33 29.43 -6.91
C ALA A 247 -1.98 30.74 -6.42
N LEU A 248 -3.32 30.78 -6.38
CA LEU A 248 -4.12 31.86 -5.83
C LEU A 248 -3.92 31.96 -4.31
N ALA A 249 -3.97 30.86 -3.55
CA ALA A 249 -3.66 30.90 -2.11
C ALA A 249 -2.24 31.40 -1.83
N THR A 250 -1.26 31.04 -2.66
CA THR A 250 0.11 31.57 -2.55
C THR A 250 0.16 33.07 -2.88
N LYS A 251 -0.55 33.53 -3.92
CA LYS A 251 -0.67 34.96 -4.25
C LYS A 251 -1.37 35.73 -3.13
N LEU A 252 -2.47 35.20 -2.61
CA LEU A 252 -3.27 35.76 -1.51
C LEU A 252 -2.51 35.77 -0.18
N ALA A 253 -1.63 34.79 0.06
CA ALA A 253 -0.74 34.79 1.23
C ALA A 253 0.28 35.94 1.21
N HIS A 254 0.53 36.52 0.03
CA HIS A 254 1.36 37.71 -0.15
C HIS A 254 0.52 38.99 -0.35
N ASP A 255 -0.81 38.88 -0.35
CA ASP A 255 -1.74 40.00 -0.46
C ASP A 255 -2.05 40.58 0.93
N THR A 256 -1.56 41.79 1.18
CA THR A 256 -1.71 42.44 2.48
C THR A 256 -3.16 42.73 2.86
N VAL A 257 -4.05 42.96 1.89
CA VAL A 257 -5.46 43.27 2.14
C VAL A 257 -6.19 41.99 2.53
N PHE A 258 -5.94 40.90 1.80
CA PHE A 258 -6.47 39.57 2.11
C PHE A 258 -6.03 39.09 3.51
N GLU A 259 -4.73 39.20 3.83
CA GLU A 259 -4.20 38.86 5.16
C GLU A 259 -4.85 39.66 6.29
N ASN A 260 -5.12 40.96 6.07
CA ASN A 260 -5.77 41.79 7.07
C ASN A 260 -7.21 41.32 7.35
N TRP A 261 -7.94 40.93 6.30
CA TRP A 261 -9.29 40.38 6.44
C TRP A 261 -9.29 39.04 7.18
N VAL A 262 -8.37 38.13 6.83
CA VAL A 262 -8.21 36.84 7.54
C VAL A 262 -7.92 37.09 9.02
N ASN A 263 -6.93 37.93 9.34
CA ASN A 263 -6.56 38.24 10.72
C ASN A 263 -7.68 38.92 11.53
N LEU A 264 -8.55 39.71 10.87
CA LEU A 264 -9.70 40.32 11.52
C LEU A 264 -10.77 39.27 11.82
N ALA A 265 -11.12 38.43 10.84
CA ALA A 265 -12.11 37.38 10.98
C ALA A 265 -11.68 36.33 12.01
N THR A 266 -10.43 35.85 11.97
CA THR A 266 -9.88 34.92 12.97
C THR A 266 -9.96 35.49 14.39
N ARG A 267 -9.70 36.79 14.56
CA ARG A 267 -9.81 37.45 15.88
C ARG A 267 -11.26 37.48 16.38
N GLN A 268 -12.21 37.79 15.50
CA GLN A 268 -13.63 37.84 15.86
C GLN A 268 -14.21 36.45 16.17
N VAL A 269 -13.76 35.42 15.45
CA VAL A 269 -14.15 34.03 15.74
C VAL A 269 -13.53 33.57 17.07
N LYS A 270 -12.23 33.80 17.29
CA LYS A 270 -11.56 33.43 18.56
C LYS A 270 -12.09 34.18 19.78
N SER A 271 -12.54 35.42 19.62
CA SER A 271 -13.15 36.20 20.71
C SER A 271 -14.62 35.85 20.96
N GLY A 272 -15.23 34.97 20.14
CA GLY A 272 -16.65 34.65 20.19
C GLY A 272 -17.57 35.78 19.74
N GLN A 273 -17.02 36.79 19.06
CA GLN A 273 -17.76 37.95 18.55
C GLN A 273 -18.53 37.64 17.27
N LEU A 274 -18.11 36.61 16.51
CA LEU A 274 -18.80 36.11 15.32
C LEU A 274 -18.77 34.59 15.30
N ALA A 275 -19.90 33.95 14.95
CA ALA A 275 -19.93 32.52 14.66
C ALA A 275 -19.44 32.25 13.21
N ILE A 276 -18.91 31.05 12.95
CA ILE A 276 -18.34 30.68 11.64
C ILE A 276 -19.41 30.78 10.54
N GLU A 277 -20.65 30.38 10.85
CA GLU A 277 -21.80 30.39 9.94
C GLU A 277 -22.20 31.83 9.51
N GLN A 278 -21.75 32.84 10.26
CA GLN A 278 -22.04 34.24 9.97
C GLN A 278 -21.00 34.88 9.05
N LEU A 279 -19.81 34.27 8.87
CA LEU A 279 -18.69 34.87 8.15
C LEU A 279 -19.06 35.29 6.72
N GLU A 280 -19.85 34.47 6.01
CA GLU A 280 -20.25 34.74 4.63
C GLU A 280 -20.97 36.08 4.48
N SER A 281 -21.86 36.40 5.40
CA SER A 281 -22.66 37.64 5.36
C SER A 281 -21.82 38.90 5.62
N PHE A 282 -20.69 38.78 6.31
CA PHE A 282 -19.85 39.91 6.71
C PHE A 282 -18.63 40.11 5.81
N TYR A 283 -18.07 39.04 5.26
CA TYR A 283 -16.77 39.09 4.59
C TYR A 283 -16.84 38.80 3.10
N LYS A 284 -17.75 37.94 2.63
CA LYS A 284 -17.73 37.47 1.23
C LYS A 284 -17.84 38.61 0.23
N ALA A 285 -18.73 39.58 0.45
CA ALA A 285 -18.86 40.74 -0.43
C ALA A 285 -17.60 41.64 -0.47
N ASN A 286 -16.83 41.71 0.62
CA ASN A 286 -15.61 42.51 0.69
C ASN A 286 -14.41 41.85 0.01
N LEU A 287 -14.52 40.58 -0.37
CA LEU A 287 -13.49 39.86 -1.12
C LEU A 287 -13.66 40.01 -2.64
N GLN A 288 -14.72 40.67 -3.11
CA GLN A 288 -14.94 40.89 -4.55
C GLN A 288 -13.81 41.69 -5.19
N ASP A 289 -13.35 42.76 -4.54
CA ASP A 289 -12.24 43.57 -5.06
C ASP A 289 -10.93 42.76 -5.17
N ILE A 290 -10.74 41.78 -4.28
CA ILE A 290 -9.59 40.88 -4.29
C ILE A 290 -9.75 39.82 -5.40
N ALA A 291 -10.96 39.32 -5.61
CA ALA A 291 -11.27 38.42 -6.72
C ALA A 291 -10.95 39.07 -8.08
N ASP A 292 -11.38 40.33 -8.24
CA ASP A 292 -11.14 41.12 -9.45
C ASP A 292 -9.64 41.43 -9.65
N GLU A 293 -8.90 41.74 -8.59
CA GLU A 293 -7.44 42.02 -8.65
C GLU A 293 -6.62 40.80 -9.04
N HIS A 294 -7.02 39.60 -8.59
CA HIS A 294 -6.28 38.36 -8.84
C HIS A 294 -6.77 37.56 -10.06
N ASP A 295 -7.74 38.10 -10.82
CA ASP A 295 -8.39 37.44 -11.97
C ASP A 295 -8.94 36.05 -11.57
N ALA A 296 -9.67 36.00 -10.46
CA ALA A 296 -10.20 34.79 -9.85
C ALA A 296 -11.70 34.90 -9.56
N GLU A 297 -12.39 33.75 -9.48
CA GLU A 297 -13.79 33.71 -9.09
C GLU A 297 -13.94 34.00 -7.58
N LEU A 298 -14.98 34.76 -7.20
CA LEU A 298 -15.21 35.12 -5.79
C LEU A 298 -15.34 33.89 -4.88
N ASP A 299 -15.98 32.83 -5.37
CA ASP A 299 -16.17 31.60 -4.60
C ASP A 299 -14.84 30.88 -4.32
N ASP A 300 -13.83 31.01 -5.20
CA ASP A 300 -12.49 30.44 -4.98
C ASP A 300 -11.73 31.22 -3.90
N ILE A 301 -11.81 32.56 -3.92
CA ILE A 301 -11.25 33.42 -2.86
C ILE A 301 -11.92 33.13 -1.51
N TRP A 302 -13.25 32.96 -1.54
CA TRP A 302 -14.06 32.68 -0.36
C TRP A 302 -13.71 31.33 0.28
N ALA A 303 -13.50 30.29 -0.52
CA ALA A 303 -13.07 28.99 -0.03
C ALA A 303 -11.72 29.07 0.71
N ILE A 304 -10.72 29.76 0.13
CA ILE A 304 -9.40 29.96 0.73
C ILE A 304 -9.50 30.79 2.02
N PHE A 305 -10.39 31.81 2.04
CA PHE A 305 -10.61 32.63 3.21
C PHE A 305 -11.19 31.83 4.38
N LEU A 306 -12.22 31.01 4.12
CA LEU A 306 -12.85 30.18 5.14
C LEU A 306 -11.89 29.15 5.73
N GLU A 307 -11.11 28.48 4.89
CA GLU A 307 -10.10 27.51 5.31
C GLU A 307 -9.10 28.12 6.32
N ARG A 308 -8.70 29.37 6.10
CA ARG A 308 -7.71 30.05 6.96
C ARG A 308 -8.28 30.65 8.24
N VAL A 309 -9.60 30.88 8.28
CA VAL A 309 -10.28 31.45 9.46
C VAL A 309 -10.78 30.35 10.40
N ALA A 310 -11.10 29.16 9.87
CA ALA A 310 -11.54 28.02 10.66
C ALA A 310 -10.46 27.60 11.68
N PRO A 311 -10.82 27.33 12.94
CA PRO A 311 -9.85 26.91 13.95
C PRO A 311 -9.32 25.50 13.59
N GLY A 312 -8.02 25.40 13.32
CA GLY A 312 -7.30 24.13 13.40
C GLY A 312 -7.06 23.75 14.86
N ASP A 313 -7.17 22.46 15.18
CA ASP A 313 -6.80 21.88 16.48
C ASP A 313 -5.28 22.01 16.70
N ASP A 314 -4.85 23.19 17.14
CA ASP A 314 -3.44 23.51 17.36
C ASP A 314 -3.16 23.59 18.87
N ASP A 315 -3.18 22.43 19.52
CA ASP A 315 -2.61 22.24 20.87
C ASP A 315 -1.64 21.04 20.84
N THR A 316 -0.44 21.24 20.28
CA THR A 316 0.70 20.38 20.59
C THR A 316 1.92 21.20 20.97
N THR A 317 2.19 21.18 22.26
CA THR A 317 3.43 21.63 22.87
C THR A 317 4.62 20.89 22.25
N ALA A 318 5.61 21.66 21.80
CA ALA A 318 6.85 21.18 21.22
C ALA A 318 7.58 20.22 22.19
N SER A 319 7.53 18.93 21.87
CA SER A 319 8.46 17.93 22.36
C SER A 319 9.18 17.33 21.16
N GLY A 320 10.51 17.41 21.18
CA GLY A 320 11.34 16.96 20.07
C GLY A 320 11.26 15.44 19.91
N GLY A 321 10.83 15.00 18.72
CA GLY A 321 10.92 13.61 18.29
C GLY A 321 9.81 13.23 17.30
N LEU A 322 10.24 12.84 16.09
CA LEU A 322 9.46 12.18 15.03
C LEU A 322 8.54 13.09 14.19
N ILE A 323 8.55 12.80 12.90
CA ILE A 323 7.80 13.41 11.80
C ILE A 323 6.32 13.51 12.19
N GLN A 324 5.74 14.73 12.18
CA GLN A 324 4.30 14.93 12.29
C GLN A 324 3.61 14.10 11.19
N GLU A 325 2.66 13.24 11.58
CA GLU A 325 2.18 12.16 10.71
C GLU A 325 1.31 12.70 9.57
N PHE A 326 1.83 12.60 8.34
CA PHE A 326 1.06 12.79 7.12
C PHE A 326 -0.04 11.72 6.98
N ASP A 327 -1.26 12.17 6.64
CA ASP A 327 -2.43 11.34 6.35
C ASP A 327 -2.76 11.34 4.85
N GLN A 328 -2.96 10.15 4.27
CA GLN A 328 -3.33 10.00 2.86
C GLN A 328 -4.71 10.61 2.55
N ARG A 329 -5.61 10.69 3.55
CA ARG A 329 -6.96 11.26 3.41
C ARG A 329 -6.93 12.73 2.99
N ASP A 330 -5.96 13.50 3.48
CA ASP A 330 -5.85 14.93 3.18
C ASP A 330 -5.52 15.18 1.70
N VAL A 331 -4.70 14.31 1.10
CA VAL A 331 -4.42 14.40 -0.34
C VAL A 331 -5.64 14.00 -1.16
N MET A 332 -6.37 12.98 -0.71
CA MET A 332 -7.55 12.50 -1.42
C MET A 332 -8.71 13.50 -1.36
N ALA A 333 -8.83 14.23 -0.26
CA ALA A 333 -9.79 15.33 -0.10
C ALA A 333 -9.54 16.46 -1.11
N ASP A 334 -8.28 16.80 -1.41
CA ASP A 334 -7.94 17.82 -2.42
C ASP A 334 -8.20 17.34 -3.86
N GLU A 335 -7.97 16.05 -4.12
CA GLU A 335 -8.13 15.47 -5.46
C GLU A 335 -9.59 15.28 -5.87
N PHE A 336 -10.46 14.93 -4.91
CA PHE A 336 -11.85 14.55 -5.20
C PHE A 336 -12.64 15.67 -5.90
N PRO A 337 -12.61 16.94 -5.47
CA PRO A 337 -13.30 18.03 -6.17
C PRO A 337 -12.78 18.25 -7.60
N VAL A 338 -11.48 18.07 -7.84
CA VAL A 338 -10.88 18.22 -9.17
C VAL A 338 -11.39 17.13 -10.12
N LEU A 339 -11.42 15.88 -9.66
CA LEU A 339 -11.96 14.77 -10.44
C LEU A 339 -13.48 14.89 -10.63
N GLY A 340 -14.18 15.44 -9.63
CA GLY A 340 -15.62 15.71 -9.64
C GLY A 340 -16.03 16.99 -10.38
N SER A 341 -15.14 17.66 -11.11
CA SER A 341 -15.51 18.86 -11.87
C SER A 341 -16.52 18.54 -12.99
N MET A 342 -17.62 19.29 -13.04
CA MET A 342 -18.66 19.13 -14.07
C MET A 342 -18.16 19.44 -15.49
N ARG A 343 -17.19 20.35 -15.63
CA ARG A 343 -16.61 20.72 -16.93
C ARG A 343 -15.42 19.84 -17.31
N GLY A 344 -15.11 18.83 -16.49
CA GLY A 344 -13.82 18.16 -16.53
C GLY A 344 -12.69 19.10 -16.13
N PHE A 345 -11.47 18.70 -16.46
CA PHE A 345 -10.26 19.42 -16.10
C PHE A 345 -9.21 19.28 -17.21
N GLN A 346 -8.53 20.37 -17.56
CA GLN A 346 -7.54 20.39 -18.64
C GLN A 346 -6.23 20.93 -18.09
N GLY A 347 -5.31 20.02 -17.76
CA GLY A 347 -3.97 20.35 -17.29
C GLY A 347 -2.87 19.58 -18.02
N ALA A 348 -1.62 19.98 -17.75
CA ALA A 348 -0.43 19.36 -18.33
C ALA A 348 -0.24 17.90 -17.88
N ASN A 349 -0.68 17.55 -16.68
CA ASN A 349 -0.47 16.24 -16.07
C ASN A 349 -1.76 15.54 -15.63
N LEU A 350 -2.92 16.19 -15.82
CA LEU A 350 -4.24 15.62 -15.58
C LEU A 350 -5.21 16.15 -16.64
N THR A 351 -5.96 15.27 -17.27
CA THR A 351 -6.99 15.61 -18.26
C THR A 351 -8.21 14.75 -18.02
N THR A 352 -9.35 15.38 -17.83
CA THR A 352 -10.61 14.70 -17.57
C THR A 352 -11.73 15.22 -18.44
N VAL A 353 -12.62 14.30 -18.82
CA VAL A 353 -13.86 14.57 -19.54
C VAL A 353 -15.01 13.99 -18.73
N ALA A 354 -15.88 14.87 -18.24
CA ALA A 354 -17.03 14.50 -17.44
C ALA A 354 -18.24 14.18 -18.31
N HIS A 355 -18.95 13.11 -17.95
CA HIS A 355 -20.19 12.67 -18.58
C HIS A 355 -21.30 12.53 -17.54
N THR A 356 -22.53 12.82 -17.98
CA THR A 356 -23.72 12.46 -17.21
C THR A 356 -23.84 10.92 -17.18
N PRO A 357 -24.12 10.31 -16.01
CA PRO A 357 -24.31 8.88 -15.93
C PRO A 357 -25.47 8.42 -16.83
N PRO A 358 -25.34 7.26 -17.50
CA PRO A 358 -26.39 6.72 -18.34
C PRO A 358 -27.61 6.34 -17.49
N SER A 359 -28.82 6.54 -17.99
CA SER A 359 -30.05 6.09 -17.33
C SER A 359 -30.26 4.57 -17.39
N HIS A 360 -29.49 3.89 -18.26
CA HIS A 360 -29.49 2.44 -18.35
C HIS A 360 -29.01 1.83 -17.02
N PHE A 361 -29.67 0.75 -16.59
CA PHE A 361 -29.45 0.10 -15.28
C PHE A 361 -29.63 1.03 -14.06
N ALA A 362 -30.43 2.09 -14.20
CA ALA A 362 -30.66 3.07 -13.14
C ALA A 362 -29.37 3.73 -12.61
N LEU A 363 -28.30 3.77 -13.40
CA LEU A 363 -27.01 4.33 -12.98
C LEU A 363 -27.08 5.84 -12.74
N ASP A 364 -27.99 6.54 -13.43
CA ASP A 364 -28.34 7.94 -13.17
C ASP A 364 -28.93 8.18 -11.78
N SER A 365 -29.51 7.16 -11.13
CA SER A 365 -30.00 7.25 -9.76
C SER A 365 -28.93 6.96 -8.69
N LEU A 366 -27.83 6.30 -9.07
CA LEU A 366 -26.78 5.83 -8.16
C LEU A 366 -25.49 6.66 -8.27
N LEU A 367 -25.15 7.08 -9.48
CA LEU A 367 -23.94 7.84 -9.79
C LEU A 367 -24.30 9.31 -10.00
N GLU A 368 -23.42 10.18 -9.54
CA GLU A 368 -23.47 11.61 -9.79
C GLU A 368 -22.76 11.91 -11.12
N ARG A 369 -21.66 11.21 -11.40
CA ARG A 369 -20.83 11.47 -12.57
C ARG A 369 -20.01 10.24 -12.98
N VAL A 370 -19.80 10.12 -14.29
CA VAL A 370 -18.78 9.25 -14.88
C VAL A 370 -17.74 10.15 -15.54
N VAL A 371 -16.46 9.95 -15.23
CA VAL A 371 -15.38 10.80 -15.71
C VAL A 371 -14.33 9.94 -16.38
N GLN A 372 -14.08 10.22 -17.66
CA GLN A 372 -12.95 9.69 -18.39
C GLN A 372 -11.70 10.48 -17.99
N VAL A 373 -10.68 9.78 -17.49
CA VAL A 373 -9.38 10.38 -17.16
C VAL A 373 -8.42 10.03 -18.29
N GLU A 374 -8.36 10.88 -19.31
CA GLU A 374 -7.56 10.67 -20.53
C GLU A 374 -6.06 10.68 -20.25
N ARG A 375 -5.65 11.43 -19.23
CA ARG A 375 -4.26 11.54 -18.81
C ARG A 375 -4.23 11.81 -17.33
N LEU A 376 -3.39 11.10 -16.60
CA LEU A 376 -3.07 11.37 -15.21
C LEU A 376 -1.58 11.11 -14.96
N ARG A 377 -1.01 11.88 -14.05
CA ARG A 377 0.30 11.61 -13.47
C ARG A 377 0.11 11.39 -11.98
N GLU A 378 0.57 10.26 -11.49
CA GLU A 378 0.60 9.92 -10.07
C GLU A 378 2.06 9.90 -9.61
N VAL A 379 2.33 10.48 -8.44
CA VAL A 379 3.60 10.29 -7.74
C VAL A 379 3.37 9.41 -6.52
N ARG A 380 4.12 8.32 -6.42
CA ARG A 380 4.11 7.42 -5.25
C ARG A 380 5.41 7.59 -4.48
N VAL A 381 5.30 7.78 -3.18
CA VAL A 381 6.44 8.02 -2.27
C VAL A 381 6.52 6.87 -1.27
N PHE A 382 7.67 6.24 -1.20
CA PHE A 382 7.98 5.20 -0.22
C PHE A 382 8.45 5.86 1.09
N ARG A 383 7.61 5.82 2.13
CA ARG A 383 7.90 6.41 3.44
C ARG A 383 8.74 5.52 4.33
N GLY A 384 8.76 4.22 4.04
CA GLY A 384 9.38 3.23 4.90
C GLY A 384 8.66 1.90 4.84
N PHE A 385 8.96 1.01 5.78
CA PHE A 385 8.30 -0.28 5.89
C PHE A 385 8.22 -0.77 7.32
N GLN A 386 7.36 -1.74 7.57
CA GLN A 386 7.27 -2.48 8.82
C GLN A 386 7.53 -3.97 8.56
N ARG A 387 7.88 -4.71 9.61
CA ARG A 387 7.98 -6.18 9.56
C ARG A 387 7.26 -6.78 10.76
N ARG A 388 6.70 -7.97 10.58
CA ARG A 388 5.94 -8.70 11.61
C ARG A 388 4.83 -7.84 12.23
N ASP A 389 4.41 -8.19 13.45
CA ASP A 389 3.12 -7.80 14.00
C ASP A 389 2.90 -6.29 13.94
N VAL A 390 1.76 -5.96 13.37
CA VAL A 390 1.33 -4.66 12.88
C VAL A 390 0.84 -3.79 14.05
N GLY A 391 1.30 -4.03 15.28
CA GLY A 391 0.90 -3.29 16.47
C GLY A 391 1.41 -1.86 16.49
N SER A 392 0.68 -0.98 17.19
CA SER A 392 1.00 0.44 17.40
C SER A 392 2.36 0.71 18.05
N GLU A 393 2.98 -0.31 18.66
CA GLU A 393 4.32 -0.23 19.26
C GLU A 393 5.49 -0.41 18.26
N ASN A 394 5.23 -0.87 17.02
CA ASN A 394 6.27 -1.11 16.02
C ASN A 394 6.46 0.09 15.07
N SER A 395 7.50 0.88 15.33
CA SER A 395 7.88 2.07 14.57
C SER A 395 8.12 1.78 13.08
N LEU A 396 7.62 2.66 12.20
CA LEU A 396 7.90 2.65 10.77
C LEU A 396 9.41 2.77 10.52
N ILE A 397 10.01 1.78 9.85
CA ILE A 397 11.43 1.81 9.51
C ILE A 397 11.64 2.71 8.30
N PRO A 398 12.45 3.78 8.40
CA PRO A 398 12.64 4.72 7.30
C PRO A 398 13.44 4.11 6.14
N PRO A 399 13.38 4.69 4.93
CA PRO A 399 14.14 4.20 3.78
C PRO A 399 15.66 4.42 3.91
N ASP A 400 16.08 5.37 4.74
CA ASP A 400 17.48 5.50 5.11
C ASP A 400 17.79 4.58 6.31
N LEU A 401 18.41 3.43 6.02
CA LEU A 401 18.85 2.45 7.03
C LEU A 401 20.19 2.81 7.70
N GLY A 402 20.75 3.99 7.40
CA GLY A 402 22.02 4.47 7.95
C GLY A 402 21.85 5.23 9.26
N THR A 403 22.91 5.91 9.69
CA THR A 403 22.87 6.78 10.89
C THR A 403 22.46 8.23 10.57
N GLY A 404 22.11 8.52 9.32
CA GLY A 404 21.72 9.86 8.86
C GLY A 404 20.22 10.00 8.70
N ALA A 405 19.70 11.21 8.92
CA ALA A 405 18.35 11.58 8.52
C ALA A 405 18.43 12.24 7.13
N ALA A 406 18.17 11.47 6.08
CA ALA A 406 17.98 12.04 4.75
C ALA A 406 16.75 12.93 4.74
N ASP A 407 16.86 14.12 4.16
CA ASP A 407 15.76 15.06 3.95
C ASP A 407 14.94 14.74 2.69
N TRP A 408 15.11 13.53 2.14
CA TRP A 408 14.44 13.12 0.91
C TRP A 408 13.91 11.70 0.99
N LEU A 409 12.82 11.43 0.27
CA LEU A 409 12.21 10.12 0.17
C LEU A 409 12.26 9.54 -1.25
N PRO A 410 12.42 8.21 -1.41
CA PRO A 410 12.27 7.55 -2.70
C PRO A 410 10.86 7.74 -3.25
N ALA A 411 10.78 8.16 -4.50
CA ALA A 411 9.53 8.31 -5.21
C ALA A 411 9.62 7.75 -6.62
N ILE A 412 8.45 7.49 -7.20
CA ILE A 412 8.28 7.19 -8.62
C ILE A 412 7.18 8.08 -9.18
N GLU A 413 7.25 8.34 -10.48
CA GLU A 413 6.18 8.96 -11.24
C GLU A 413 5.63 7.92 -12.21
N VAL A 414 4.30 7.84 -12.28
CA VAL A 414 3.57 6.97 -13.19
C VAL A 414 2.62 7.86 -13.98
N SER A 415 2.60 7.70 -15.30
CA SER A 415 1.64 8.37 -16.17
C SER A 415 0.69 7.33 -16.77
N GLY A 416 -0.58 7.71 -16.90
CA GLY A 416 -1.62 6.75 -17.21
C GLY A 416 -2.94 7.38 -17.65
N GLU A 417 -3.93 6.52 -17.74
CA GLU A 417 -5.33 6.83 -18.05
C GLU A 417 -6.25 6.11 -17.04
N GLY A 418 -7.52 6.48 -16.98
CA GLY A 418 -8.45 5.88 -16.03
C GLY A 418 -9.92 6.26 -16.21
N ILE A 419 -10.73 5.75 -15.29
CA ILE A 419 -12.15 6.02 -15.17
C ILE A 419 -12.43 6.37 -13.72
N PHE A 420 -13.02 7.53 -13.48
CA PHE A 420 -13.50 7.94 -12.17
C PHE A 420 -15.03 7.89 -12.13
N LEU A 421 -15.57 7.24 -11.12
CA LEU A 421 -16.99 7.15 -10.82
C LEU A 421 -17.26 7.92 -9.55
N GLN A 422 -18.11 8.95 -9.63
CA GLN A 422 -18.61 9.67 -8.47
C GLN A 422 -20.01 9.18 -8.13
N PHE A 423 -20.23 8.83 -6.87
CA PHE A 423 -21.50 8.32 -6.38
C PHE A 423 -22.35 9.47 -5.83
N LYS A 424 -23.67 9.29 -5.89
CA LYS A 424 -24.60 10.21 -5.22
C LYS A 424 -24.56 9.97 -3.73
N ASN A 425 -24.25 11.02 -2.97
CA ASN A 425 -24.19 10.94 -1.52
C ASN A 425 -25.57 10.58 -0.93
N GLU A 426 -26.64 11.11 -1.49
CA GLU A 426 -28.02 10.83 -1.08
C GLU A 426 -28.39 9.36 -1.33
N ALA A 427 -27.91 8.77 -2.43
CA ALA A 427 -28.17 7.36 -2.73
C ALA A 427 -27.46 6.43 -1.75
N ILE A 428 -26.20 6.74 -1.40
CA ILE A 428 -25.45 5.98 -0.38
C ILE A 428 -26.10 6.13 0.99
N ALA A 429 -26.48 7.36 1.38
CA ALA A 429 -27.13 7.63 2.65
C ALA A 429 -28.48 6.90 2.78
N SER A 430 -29.33 6.96 1.76
CA SER A 430 -30.60 6.21 1.73
C SER A 430 -30.36 4.70 1.83
N TRP A 431 -29.39 4.17 1.09
CA TRP A 431 -29.08 2.74 1.15
C TRP A 431 -28.63 2.29 2.54
N LEU A 432 -27.79 3.09 3.22
CA LEU A 432 -27.36 2.84 4.58
C LEU A 432 -28.52 2.87 5.57
N ASP A 433 -29.42 3.86 5.46
CA ASP A 433 -30.60 3.98 6.33
C ASP A 433 -31.58 2.82 6.14
N ASP A 434 -31.91 2.50 4.88
CA ASP A 434 -32.87 1.45 4.52
C ASP A 434 -32.40 0.04 4.94
N ASN A 435 -31.09 -0.18 5.07
CA ASN A 435 -30.49 -1.50 5.33
C ASN A 435 -29.69 -1.58 6.65
N GLY A 436 -29.68 -0.52 7.47
CA GLY A 436 -28.78 -0.33 8.61
C GLY A 436 -28.52 -1.59 9.46
N PRO A 437 -29.57 -2.22 10.06
CA PRO A 437 -29.38 -3.40 10.90
C PRO A 437 -28.67 -4.57 10.21
N SER A 438 -28.96 -4.78 8.92
CA SER A 438 -28.35 -5.85 8.13
C SER A 438 -26.94 -5.49 7.65
N ILE A 439 -26.66 -4.22 7.37
CA ILE A 439 -25.31 -3.76 7.01
C ILE A 439 -24.38 -3.84 8.22
N ASP A 440 -24.85 -3.42 9.40
CA ASP A 440 -24.07 -3.50 10.64
C ASP A 440 -23.69 -4.95 10.96
N GLU A 441 -24.66 -5.87 10.89
CA GLU A 441 -24.43 -7.31 11.07
C GLU A 441 -23.37 -7.85 10.08
N PHE A 442 -23.33 -7.33 8.86
CA PHE A 442 -22.43 -7.80 7.81
C PHE A 442 -21.05 -7.13 7.82
N THR A 443 -20.86 -6.03 8.55
CA THR A 443 -19.62 -5.24 8.52
C THR A 443 -18.93 -5.10 9.87
N ALA A 444 -19.65 -5.29 10.98
CA ALA A 444 -19.12 -4.95 12.31
C ALA A 444 -17.85 -5.73 12.70
N SER A 445 -17.71 -7.00 12.30
CA SER A 445 -16.48 -7.77 12.55
C SER A 445 -15.29 -7.21 11.77
N GLN A 446 -15.51 -6.82 10.52
CA GLN A 446 -14.49 -6.28 9.63
C GLN A 446 -14.00 -4.91 10.14
N LEU A 447 -14.94 -4.03 10.50
CA LEU A 447 -14.63 -2.69 11.02
C LEU A 447 -13.92 -2.75 12.37
N ARG A 448 -14.38 -3.57 13.32
CA ARG A 448 -13.69 -3.74 14.62
C ARG A 448 -12.25 -4.22 14.44
N ALA A 449 -12.03 -5.23 13.59
CA ALA A 449 -10.69 -5.76 13.34
C ALA A 449 -9.76 -4.71 12.68
N ALA A 450 -10.31 -3.83 11.84
CA ALA A 450 -9.54 -2.74 11.25
C ALA A 450 -9.15 -1.67 12.28
N GLU A 451 -10.07 -1.29 13.16
CA GLU A 451 -9.83 -0.32 14.25
C GLU A 451 -8.82 -0.86 15.28
N GLU A 452 -8.98 -2.11 15.72
CA GLU A 452 -8.05 -2.77 16.65
C GLU A 452 -6.60 -2.81 16.12
N ALA A 453 -6.43 -2.80 14.80
CA ALA A 453 -5.13 -2.79 14.12
C ALA A 453 -4.64 -1.38 13.70
N ASP A 454 -5.38 -0.32 14.05
CA ASP A 454 -5.12 1.08 13.67
C ASP A 454 -4.92 1.26 12.15
N LEU A 455 -5.61 0.44 11.34
CA LEU A 455 -5.47 0.44 9.89
C LEU A 455 -6.03 1.69 9.20
N PRO A 456 -7.18 2.26 9.64
CA PRO A 456 -7.74 3.47 9.02
C PRO A 456 -6.74 4.62 9.00
N ARG A 457 -6.05 4.86 10.13
CA ARG A 457 -4.98 5.85 10.22
C ARG A 457 -3.76 5.48 9.38
N ARG A 458 -3.28 4.24 9.49
CA ARG A 458 -2.01 3.81 8.86
C ARG A 458 -2.06 3.67 7.35
N MET A 459 -3.21 3.29 6.81
CA MET A 459 -3.46 3.19 5.37
C MET A 459 -4.22 4.40 4.83
N GLY A 460 -4.66 5.32 5.71
CA GLY A 460 -5.32 6.58 5.39
C GLY A 460 -6.64 6.41 4.63
N PHE A 461 -7.59 5.73 5.27
CA PHE A 461 -8.97 5.61 4.82
C PHE A 461 -9.93 5.80 6.00
N ASN A 462 -11.21 6.02 5.71
CA ASN A 462 -12.26 6.07 6.73
C ASN A 462 -12.97 4.71 6.79
N ALA A 463 -12.88 4.01 7.93
CA ALA A 463 -13.52 2.72 8.11
C ALA A 463 -15.03 2.90 8.35
N ASN A 464 -15.82 2.67 7.31
CA ASN A 464 -17.28 2.63 7.40
C ASN A 464 -17.85 1.65 6.36
N PRO A 465 -19.15 1.31 6.42
CA PRO A 465 -19.75 0.38 5.46
C PRO A 465 -19.69 0.84 4.00
N ALA A 466 -19.73 2.15 3.75
CA ALA A 466 -19.59 2.71 2.41
C ALA A 466 -18.21 2.42 1.82
N PHE A 467 -17.14 2.54 2.61
CA PHE A 467 -15.79 2.17 2.19
C PHE A 467 -15.69 0.68 1.79
N ILE A 468 -16.25 -0.23 2.59
CA ILE A 468 -16.26 -1.68 2.28
C ILE A 468 -16.97 -1.93 0.95
N MET A 469 -18.12 -1.29 0.72
CA MET A 469 -18.88 -1.42 -0.53
C MET A 469 -18.07 -0.88 -1.72
N LEU A 470 -17.54 0.34 -1.63
CA LEU A 470 -16.77 0.98 -2.71
C LEU A 470 -15.50 0.19 -3.05
N HIS A 471 -14.73 -0.21 -2.05
CA HIS A 471 -13.52 -1.02 -2.22
C HIS A 471 -13.83 -2.36 -2.87
N THR A 472 -14.89 -3.03 -2.42
CA THR A 472 -15.31 -4.30 -3.02
C THR A 472 -15.74 -4.12 -4.47
N PHE A 473 -16.48 -3.05 -4.77
CA PHE A 473 -16.91 -2.76 -6.13
C PHE A 473 -15.74 -2.36 -7.04
N ALA A 474 -14.75 -1.61 -6.54
CA ALA A 474 -13.53 -1.28 -7.25
C ALA A 474 -12.77 -2.54 -7.71
N HIS A 475 -12.67 -3.56 -6.83
CA HIS A 475 -12.09 -4.85 -7.19
C HIS A 475 -12.86 -5.57 -8.31
N MET A 476 -14.19 -5.56 -8.24
CA MET A 476 -15.03 -6.18 -9.28
C MET A 476 -14.88 -5.46 -10.61
N LEU A 477 -14.82 -4.12 -10.59
CA LEU A 477 -14.54 -3.31 -11.77
C LEU A 477 -13.16 -3.62 -12.34
N ILE A 478 -12.10 -3.71 -11.52
CA ILE A 478 -10.76 -4.08 -12.00
C ILE A 478 -10.80 -5.43 -12.72
N ASN A 479 -11.44 -6.45 -12.12
CA ASN A 479 -11.53 -7.78 -12.71
C ASN A 479 -12.31 -7.78 -14.04
N GLN A 480 -13.40 -7.00 -14.14
CA GLN A 480 -14.18 -6.88 -15.37
C GLN A 480 -13.44 -6.06 -16.43
N LEU A 481 -12.90 -4.90 -16.07
CA LEU A 481 -12.14 -4.02 -16.96
C LEU A 481 -10.92 -4.72 -17.53
N SER A 482 -10.18 -5.49 -16.72
CA SER A 482 -9.03 -6.27 -17.21
C SER A 482 -9.40 -7.20 -18.37
N PHE A 483 -10.62 -7.75 -18.34
CA PHE A 483 -11.14 -8.58 -19.43
C PHE A 483 -11.56 -7.75 -20.65
N ASP A 484 -12.21 -6.60 -20.44
CA ASP A 484 -12.79 -5.80 -21.52
C ASP A 484 -11.77 -4.91 -22.26
N CYS A 485 -10.82 -4.29 -21.55
CA CYS A 485 -9.82 -3.38 -22.13
C CYS A 485 -8.47 -4.04 -22.45
N GLY A 486 -8.27 -5.31 -22.08
CA GLY A 486 -7.08 -6.09 -22.42
C GLY A 486 -5.84 -5.80 -21.56
N TYR A 487 -5.89 -4.85 -20.62
CA TYR A 487 -4.86 -4.69 -19.60
C TYR A 487 -4.86 -5.90 -18.65
N SER A 488 -3.66 -6.34 -18.25
CA SER A 488 -3.56 -7.29 -17.16
C SER A 488 -4.10 -6.68 -15.86
N SER A 489 -4.68 -7.49 -14.96
CA SER A 489 -5.15 -6.97 -13.67
C SER A 489 -4.03 -6.32 -12.86
N THR A 490 -2.79 -6.81 -12.97
CA THR A 490 -1.62 -6.21 -12.32
C THR A 490 -1.22 -4.85 -12.89
N SER A 491 -1.72 -4.49 -14.08
CA SER A 491 -1.53 -3.21 -14.74
C SER A 491 -2.60 -2.18 -14.36
N LEU A 492 -3.67 -2.57 -13.64
CA LEU A 492 -4.71 -1.68 -13.15
C LEU A 492 -4.60 -1.49 -11.64
N ARG A 493 -4.97 -0.30 -11.16
CA ARG A 493 -4.94 0.07 -9.74
C ARG A 493 -6.16 0.88 -9.38
N GLU A 494 -6.59 0.76 -8.13
CA GLU A 494 -7.70 1.53 -7.58
C GLU A 494 -7.22 2.72 -6.76
N ARG A 495 -8.14 3.66 -6.57
CA ARG A 495 -8.10 4.70 -5.54
C ARG A 495 -9.54 4.96 -5.08
N VAL A 496 -9.79 4.73 -3.79
CA VAL A 496 -11.15 4.74 -3.21
C VAL A 496 -11.33 6.00 -2.36
N TYR A 497 -12.10 6.96 -2.86
CA TYR A 497 -12.47 8.18 -2.16
C TYR A 497 -13.70 7.90 -1.30
N CYS A 498 -13.52 7.92 0.03
CA CYS A 498 -14.61 7.76 0.97
C CYS A 498 -14.43 8.73 2.15
N GLY A 499 -15.30 9.72 2.24
CA GLY A 499 -15.37 10.65 3.36
C GLY A 499 -15.77 10.00 4.68
N PRO A 500 -15.61 10.72 5.80
CA PRO A 500 -16.14 10.31 7.10
C PRO A 500 -17.68 10.31 7.07
N GLU A 501 -18.31 9.62 8.00
CA GLU A 501 -19.78 9.54 8.09
C GLU A 501 -20.44 10.92 8.29
N SER A 502 -19.75 11.86 8.94
CA SER A 502 -20.23 13.23 9.15
C SER A 502 -20.25 14.10 7.89
N ASN A 503 -19.44 13.77 6.89
CA ASN A 503 -19.37 14.48 5.61
C ASN A 503 -18.97 13.50 4.50
N LEU A 504 -19.95 12.71 4.07
CA LEU A 504 -19.71 11.64 3.13
C LEU A 504 -19.47 12.19 1.72
N TYR A 505 -18.40 11.74 1.09
CA TYR A 505 -18.17 11.84 -0.34
C TYR A 505 -17.67 10.50 -0.84
N CYS A 506 -18.21 10.01 -1.95
CA CYS A 506 -17.94 8.66 -2.42
C CYS A 506 -17.52 8.67 -3.89
N GLY A 507 -16.36 8.07 -4.17
CA GLY A 507 -15.86 7.92 -5.53
C GLY A 507 -14.80 6.85 -5.67
N ILE A 508 -14.65 6.32 -6.88
CA ILE A 508 -13.64 5.31 -7.20
C ILE A 508 -12.95 5.74 -8.49
N LEU A 509 -11.61 5.78 -8.47
CA LEU A 509 -10.80 5.91 -9.66
C LEU A 509 -10.12 4.56 -9.94
N ILE A 510 -10.38 3.99 -11.11
CA ILE A 510 -9.62 2.86 -11.65
C ILE A 510 -8.69 3.38 -12.74
N TYR A 511 -7.40 3.11 -12.63
CA TYR A 511 -6.38 3.69 -13.50
C TYR A 511 -5.22 2.74 -13.77
N THR A 512 -4.43 3.05 -14.80
CA THR A 512 -3.24 2.26 -15.15
C THR A 512 -2.11 2.47 -14.13
N ALA A 513 -1.55 1.36 -13.64
CA ALA A 513 -0.63 1.31 -12.51
C ALA A 513 0.87 1.44 -12.86
N ASP A 514 1.23 1.28 -14.14
CA ASP A 514 2.61 1.21 -14.64
C ASP A 514 2.73 1.90 -16.02
N SER A 515 3.87 2.54 -16.30
CA SER A 515 4.11 3.32 -17.51
C SER A 515 4.84 2.55 -18.61
N ASP A 516 5.38 1.37 -18.29
CA ASP A 516 6.35 0.70 -19.15
C ASP A 516 5.68 -0.43 -19.97
N SER A 517 5.64 -0.21 -21.29
CA SER A 517 5.42 -1.18 -22.40
C SER A 517 4.00 -1.52 -22.89
N GLU A 518 2.93 -1.30 -22.12
CA GLU A 518 1.54 -1.47 -22.61
C GLU A 518 0.86 -0.13 -22.96
N GLY A 519 1.65 0.94 -23.06
CA GLY A 519 1.21 2.34 -23.10
C GLY A 519 0.00 2.65 -23.98
N SER A 520 -1.06 3.11 -23.30
CA SER A 520 -1.97 4.20 -23.71
C SER A 520 -2.56 4.12 -25.13
N MET A 521 -3.04 2.95 -25.55
CA MET A 521 -3.89 2.86 -26.75
C MET A 521 -5.31 3.41 -26.51
N GLY A 522 -5.59 4.01 -25.34
CA GLY A 522 -6.92 4.50 -24.99
C GLY A 522 -7.84 3.40 -24.46
N GLY A 523 -7.36 2.18 -24.27
CA GLY A 523 -8.20 1.02 -24.00
C GLY A 523 -9.02 1.14 -22.72
N LEU A 524 -8.43 1.65 -21.63
CA LEU A 524 -9.16 1.81 -20.36
C LEU A 524 -10.05 3.04 -20.39
N VAL A 525 -9.55 4.18 -20.87
CA VAL A 525 -10.34 5.42 -20.91
C VAL A 525 -11.57 5.26 -21.81
N GLU A 526 -11.46 4.54 -22.94
CA GLU A 526 -12.58 4.30 -23.86
C GLU A 526 -13.73 3.55 -23.18
N MET A 527 -13.45 2.67 -22.21
CA MET A 527 -14.48 1.97 -21.43
C MET A 527 -15.30 2.92 -20.53
N GLY A 528 -14.78 4.12 -20.23
CA GLY A 528 -15.48 5.14 -19.46
C GLY A 528 -16.56 5.91 -20.24
N GLY A 529 -16.75 5.64 -21.54
CA GLY A 529 -17.83 6.23 -22.33
C GLY A 529 -19.21 5.75 -21.84
N PRO A 530 -20.28 6.59 -21.90
CA PRO A 530 -21.58 6.30 -21.27
C PRO A 530 -22.22 4.94 -21.62
N GLU A 531 -22.12 4.50 -22.87
CA GLU A 531 -22.70 3.21 -23.29
C GLU A 531 -21.88 2.02 -22.79
N ARG A 532 -20.54 2.11 -22.86
CA ARG A 532 -19.64 1.01 -22.48
C ARG A 532 -19.58 0.84 -20.97
N ILE A 533 -19.54 1.94 -20.22
CA ILE A 533 -19.42 1.90 -18.77
C ILE A 533 -20.65 1.25 -18.12
N ALA A 534 -21.85 1.48 -18.69
CA ALA A 534 -23.07 0.86 -18.19
C ALA A 534 -22.99 -0.67 -18.22
N GLU A 535 -22.58 -1.22 -19.36
CA GLU A 535 -22.37 -2.65 -19.56
C GLU A 535 -21.29 -3.22 -18.63
N VAL A 536 -20.17 -2.51 -18.47
CA VAL A 536 -19.09 -2.92 -17.56
C VAL A 536 -19.61 -3.01 -16.12
N ILE A 537 -20.33 -1.98 -15.65
CA ILE A 537 -20.87 -1.96 -14.29
C ILE A 537 -21.86 -3.11 -14.10
N TYR A 538 -22.82 -3.27 -15.03
CA TYR A 538 -23.79 -4.36 -14.96
C TYR A 538 -23.10 -5.73 -14.88
N ARG A 539 -22.14 -6.02 -15.77
CA ARG A 539 -21.43 -7.31 -15.77
C ARG A 539 -20.62 -7.53 -14.49
N SER A 540 -20.04 -6.46 -13.95
CA SER A 540 -19.28 -6.51 -12.69
C SER A 540 -20.19 -6.87 -11.51
N VAL A 541 -21.35 -6.21 -11.42
CA VAL A 541 -22.36 -6.43 -10.37
C VAL A 541 -23.06 -7.78 -10.52
N ALA A 542 -23.42 -8.18 -11.74
CA ALA A 542 -24.06 -9.48 -12.00
C ALA A 542 -23.13 -10.65 -11.63
N LYS A 543 -21.82 -10.53 -11.92
CA LYS A 543 -20.82 -11.54 -11.52
C LYS A 543 -20.65 -11.63 -10.00
N SER A 544 -20.96 -10.59 -9.23
CA SER A 544 -20.81 -10.64 -7.77
C SER A 544 -21.92 -11.41 -7.06
N GLU A 545 -23.04 -11.68 -7.74
CA GLU A 545 -24.15 -12.44 -7.17
C GLU A 545 -23.77 -13.88 -6.79
N TRP A 546 -22.82 -14.47 -7.49
CA TRP A 546 -22.44 -15.87 -7.34
C TRP A 546 -20.92 -16.08 -7.32
N CYS A 547 -20.47 -16.96 -6.43
CA CYS A 547 -19.09 -17.43 -6.39
C CYS A 547 -19.05 -18.96 -6.47
N SER A 548 -18.06 -19.50 -7.18
CA SER A 548 -17.82 -20.94 -7.23
C SER A 548 -17.50 -21.57 -5.87
N GLY A 549 -17.15 -20.75 -4.87
CA GLY A 549 -16.93 -21.14 -3.48
C GLY A 549 -18.17 -21.06 -2.59
N ASP A 550 -19.35 -20.71 -3.11
CA ASP A 550 -20.59 -20.71 -2.33
C ASP A 550 -21.04 -22.15 -2.00
N PRO A 551 -21.66 -22.38 -0.82
CA PRO A 551 -22.08 -21.40 0.18
C PRO A 551 -20.97 -20.92 1.13
N VAL A 552 -19.85 -21.63 1.20
CA VAL A 552 -18.78 -21.37 2.18
C VAL A 552 -18.27 -19.93 2.09
N CYS A 553 -18.00 -19.44 0.87
CA CYS A 553 -17.52 -18.08 0.67
C CYS A 553 -18.49 -17.05 1.24
N ARG A 554 -19.78 -17.12 0.86
CA ARG A 554 -20.84 -16.18 1.25
C ARG A 554 -21.23 -16.26 2.73
N GLU A 555 -21.18 -17.45 3.32
CA GLU A 555 -21.67 -17.68 4.68
C GLU A 555 -20.61 -17.51 5.77
N LEU A 556 -19.32 -17.58 5.46
CA LEU A 556 -18.26 -17.32 6.45
C LEU A 556 -18.37 -15.88 6.98
N GLU A 557 -18.49 -15.74 8.29
CA GLU A 557 -18.58 -14.43 8.98
C GLU A 557 -17.27 -13.64 8.93
N SER A 558 -16.13 -14.33 8.80
CA SER A 558 -14.83 -13.72 8.62
C SER A 558 -13.87 -14.64 7.87
N GLN A 559 -12.97 -14.05 7.09
CA GLN A 559 -11.89 -14.71 6.36
C GLN A 559 -10.81 -13.70 5.96
N GLY A 560 -9.75 -14.17 5.30
CA GLY A 560 -8.67 -13.31 4.81
C GLY A 560 -7.70 -12.84 5.90
N ILE A 561 -6.88 -11.85 5.56
CA ILE A 561 -5.87 -11.28 6.47
C ILE A 561 -6.60 -10.63 7.65
N GLY A 562 -6.18 -10.96 8.87
CA GLY A 562 -6.76 -10.41 10.10
C GLY A 562 -8.26 -10.65 10.27
N ASN A 563 -8.85 -11.64 9.58
CA ASN A 563 -10.30 -11.90 9.59
C ASN A 563 -11.15 -10.70 9.11
N MET A 564 -10.58 -9.83 8.27
CA MET A 564 -11.21 -8.57 7.84
C MET A 564 -12.05 -8.66 6.57
N ASN A 565 -12.24 -9.86 5.99
CA ASN A 565 -13.08 -10.07 4.81
C ASN A 565 -14.31 -10.92 5.12
N ARG A 566 -15.39 -10.73 4.37
CA ARG A 566 -16.62 -11.56 4.39
C ARG A 566 -17.13 -11.73 2.97
N ALA A 567 -17.66 -12.89 2.59
CA ALA A 567 -18.12 -13.12 1.20
C ALA A 567 -17.09 -12.79 0.08
N ALA A 568 -15.79 -12.83 0.38
CA ALA A 568 -14.72 -12.39 -0.51
C ALA A 568 -13.57 -13.41 -0.55
N CYS A 569 -13.25 -13.90 -1.74
CA CYS A 569 -12.17 -14.86 -2.00
C CYS A 569 -11.51 -14.58 -3.36
N HIS A 570 -10.43 -15.30 -3.68
CA HIS A 570 -9.73 -15.20 -4.98
C HIS A 570 -10.60 -15.47 -6.20
N ALA A 571 -11.71 -16.22 -6.05
CA ALA A 571 -12.60 -16.49 -7.16
C ALA A 571 -13.59 -15.35 -7.48
N CYS A 572 -13.82 -14.40 -6.55
CA CYS A 572 -14.87 -13.39 -6.73
C CYS A 572 -14.45 -11.94 -6.47
N SER A 573 -13.52 -11.68 -5.55
CA SER A 573 -13.31 -10.31 -5.04
C SER A 573 -11.86 -9.92 -4.81
N LEU A 574 -10.92 -10.86 -4.63
CA LEU A 574 -9.51 -10.48 -4.45
C LEU A 574 -8.89 -10.13 -5.81
N VAL A 575 -8.07 -9.09 -5.83
CA VAL A 575 -7.27 -8.65 -6.99
C VAL A 575 -5.78 -8.77 -6.68
N ALA A 576 -4.93 -8.49 -7.66
CA ALA A 576 -3.49 -8.51 -7.45
C ALA A 576 -3.05 -7.47 -6.39
N GLU A 577 -2.01 -7.79 -5.62
CA GLU A 577 -1.48 -6.89 -4.57
C GLU A 577 -0.99 -5.56 -5.13
N THR A 578 -0.54 -5.52 -6.39
CA THR A 578 -0.14 -4.28 -7.06
C THR A 578 -1.33 -3.39 -7.45
N SER A 579 -2.53 -3.95 -7.49
CA SER A 579 -3.77 -3.28 -7.89
C SER A 579 -4.53 -2.68 -6.71
N CYS A 580 -4.54 -3.38 -5.57
CA CYS A 580 -5.21 -2.93 -4.35
C CYS A 580 -4.29 -2.00 -3.53
N THR A 581 -4.82 -0.87 -3.05
CA THR A 581 -4.10 0.03 -2.15
C THR A 581 -4.20 -0.37 -0.68
N TYR A 582 -5.11 -1.28 -0.35
CA TYR A 582 -5.49 -1.64 1.03
C TYR A 582 -5.21 -3.13 1.36
N SER A 583 -4.30 -3.79 0.65
CA SER A 583 -3.90 -5.18 0.95
C SER A 583 -5.03 -6.23 0.91
N ASN A 584 -6.04 -6.04 0.07
CA ASN A 584 -7.19 -6.95 -0.08
C ASN A 584 -7.94 -7.24 1.24
N ILE A 585 -8.02 -6.27 2.15
CA ILE A 585 -8.82 -6.36 3.40
C ILE A 585 -10.14 -5.58 3.26
N LEU A 586 -11.08 -5.75 4.19
CA LEU A 586 -12.36 -5.00 4.17
C LEU A 586 -13.14 -5.20 2.86
N LEU A 587 -13.26 -6.44 2.39
CA LEU A 587 -14.05 -6.81 1.21
C LEU A 587 -15.33 -7.56 1.61
N ASN A 588 -16.46 -7.22 0.99
CA ASN A 588 -17.75 -7.89 1.16
C ASN A 588 -18.72 -7.69 -0.02
N ARG A 589 -18.84 -8.72 -0.87
CA ARG A 589 -19.67 -8.62 -2.10
C ARG A 589 -21.18 -8.57 -1.84
N VAL A 590 -21.64 -8.95 -0.65
CA VAL A 590 -23.05 -8.85 -0.27
C VAL A 590 -23.49 -7.38 -0.21
N LEU A 591 -22.58 -6.45 0.12
CA LEU A 591 -22.90 -5.02 0.10
C LEU A 591 -23.06 -4.45 -1.32
N VAL A 592 -22.55 -5.16 -2.35
CA VAL A 592 -22.65 -4.74 -3.75
C VAL A 592 -23.95 -5.26 -4.37
N SER A 593 -24.22 -6.57 -4.22
CA SER A 593 -25.31 -7.27 -4.94
C SER A 593 -26.17 -8.18 -4.05
N GLY A 594 -26.23 -7.93 -2.74
CA GLY A 594 -27.13 -8.64 -1.83
C GLY A 594 -28.60 -8.50 -2.26
N ARG A 595 -29.41 -9.54 -2.04
CA ARG A 595 -30.81 -9.62 -2.50
C ARG A 595 -31.84 -9.38 -1.39
N GLY A 596 -31.44 -8.96 -0.20
CA GLY A 596 -32.36 -8.84 0.94
C GLY A 596 -32.84 -10.18 1.51
N SER A 597 -32.45 -11.32 0.90
CA SER A 597 -32.92 -12.65 1.28
C SER A 597 -32.13 -13.22 2.45
N LYS A 598 -32.73 -14.17 3.18
CA LYS A 598 -31.99 -14.93 4.19
C LYS A 598 -30.95 -15.83 3.52
N ASN A 599 -29.71 -15.78 4.01
CA ASN A 599 -28.66 -16.71 3.59
C ASN A 599 -28.90 -18.13 4.17
N GLY A 600 -28.03 -19.09 3.85
CA GLY A 600 -28.18 -20.47 4.35
C GLY A 600 -28.05 -20.64 5.87
N ARG A 601 -27.65 -19.58 6.59
CA ARG A 601 -27.67 -19.50 8.07
C ARG A 601 -28.95 -18.88 8.64
N GLY A 602 -29.88 -18.44 7.79
CA GLY A 602 -31.13 -17.79 8.20
C GLY A 602 -30.98 -16.31 8.56
N VAL A 603 -29.81 -15.71 8.31
CA VAL A 603 -29.54 -14.28 8.55
C VAL A 603 -29.98 -13.49 7.32
N ALA A 604 -30.76 -12.43 7.52
CA ALA A 604 -31.19 -11.55 6.44
C ALA A 604 -30.00 -10.75 5.90
N GLU A 605 -29.67 -10.93 4.63
CA GLU A 605 -28.68 -10.10 3.95
C GLU A 605 -29.25 -8.70 3.67
N PRO A 606 -28.42 -7.65 3.61
CA PRO A 606 -28.86 -6.36 3.08
C PRO A 606 -29.22 -6.48 1.59
N PHE A 607 -30.03 -5.56 1.10
CA PHE A 607 -30.02 -5.25 -0.33
C PHE A 607 -28.67 -4.60 -0.65
N GLY A 608 -27.98 -5.09 -1.68
CA GLY A 608 -26.74 -4.49 -2.14
C GLY A 608 -26.97 -3.10 -2.72
N PHE A 609 -25.98 -2.22 -2.68
CA PHE A 609 -26.10 -0.86 -3.22
C PHE A 609 -26.55 -0.86 -4.68
N PHE A 610 -26.09 -1.83 -5.48
CA PHE A 610 -26.44 -1.98 -6.88
C PHE A 610 -27.59 -2.98 -7.15
N HIS A 611 -28.44 -3.31 -6.17
CA HIS A 611 -29.55 -4.25 -6.40
C HIS A 611 -30.44 -3.85 -7.60
N LYS A 612 -30.73 -2.56 -7.78
CA LYS A 612 -31.51 -2.04 -8.91
C LYS A 612 -30.88 -2.25 -10.28
N VAL A 613 -29.54 -2.32 -10.34
CA VAL A 613 -28.80 -2.62 -11.59
C VAL A 613 -29.13 -4.03 -12.08
N ILE A 614 -29.33 -4.98 -11.15
CA ILE A 614 -29.64 -6.37 -11.48
C ILE A 614 -31.16 -6.56 -11.71
N GLU A 615 -32.01 -5.92 -10.92
CA GLU A 615 -33.48 -6.06 -11.01
C GLU A 615 -34.08 -5.47 -12.29
N GLY A 616 -33.38 -4.53 -12.94
CA GLY A 616 -33.83 -3.92 -14.20
C GLY A 616 -33.73 -4.82 -15.43
N HIS A 617 -33.42 -6.12 -15.27
CA HIS A 617 -33.13 -7.06 -16.35
C HIS A 617 -33.87 -8.39 -16.28
#